data_AF-A0A2T4J5F6-F1
#
_entry.id   AF-A0A2T4J5F6-F1
#
_cell.length_a   1.000
_cell.length_b   1.000
_cell.length_c   1.000
_cell.angle_alpha   90.00
_cell.angle_beta   90.00
_cell.angle_gamma   90.00
#
_symmetry.space_group_name_H-M   'P 1'
#
loop_
_entity.id
_entity.type
_entity.pdbx_description
1 polymer ?
#
loop_
_entity_poly.entity_id
_entity_poly.type
_entity_poly.pdbx_seq_one_letter_code
_entity_poly.pdbx_strand_id
1 'polypeptide(L)'
;MADDALVIFTPSGKRGRFALGTPVLTAARQLGVDLDSVCGGRGICSKCQITPGYGEFPKHGLTVAADALSDWNPVEERYKRIRGLIDGRRLGCQAKVMGDVVIDVPPESQVHKQVIRKSATERHIEMDPATRAVFVEVQEPDMHEPTGDFERLVQALKDQWQIEGVEAGLDILRRLQPVLRKGEWKATVVLNRGNHDAAHRVLDIFPGFHDGPLYGLAVDLGSTTIAAHLCDLSDGKVLASSGLMNPQIRFGEDLMSRVSYAMMNPGGDVEMTRAVREALDSLARAIAQEAGVEPGAIYEMVIVCNPVMHH
;
A
#
# COMPACT_ATOMS: atom_id res chain seq x y z
N MET A 1 -46.65 -6.05 -1.48
CA MET A 1 -45.39 -6.59 -2.04
C MET A 1 -44.31 -5.99 -1.19
N ALA A 2 -43.55 -6.79 -0.45
CA ALA A 2 -42.49 -6.24 0.39
C ALA A 2 -41.43 -5.64 -0.55
N ASP A 3 -41.02 -4.41 -0.28
CA ASP A 3 -39.93 -3.79 -1.04
C ASP A 3 -38.65 -4.54 -0.67
N ASP A 4 -38.18 -5.37 -1.61
CA ASP A 4 -36.95 -6.13 -1.48
C ASP A 4 -35.84 -5.39 -2.24
N ALA A 5 -34.73 -5.15 -1.55
CA ALA A 5 -33.53 -4.55 -2.10
C ALA A 5 -32.51 -5.62 -2.54
N LEU A 6 -31.82 -5.36 -3.66
CA LEU A 6 -30.70 -6.14 -4.14
C LEU A 6 -29.44 -5.80 -3.33
N VAL A 7 -28.85 -6.81 -2.69
CA VAL A 7 -27.61 -6.67 -1.93
C VAL A 7 -26.52 -7.49 -2.61
N ILE A 8 -25.36 -6.87 -2.87
CA ILE A 8 -24.20 -7.51 -3.51
C ILE A 8 -22.99 -7.40 -2.58
N PHE A 9 -22.31 -8.51 -2.30
CA PHE A 9 -21.14 -8.55 -1.43
C PHE A 9 -19.85 -8.74 -2.23
N THR A 10 -18.97 -7.74 -2.19
CA THR A 10 -17.58 -7.83 -2.67
C THR A 10 -16.65 -8.18 -1.49
N PRO A 11 -15.59 -8.98 -1.71
CA PRO A 11 -15.14 -9.55 -2.98
C PRO A 11 -15.83 -10.85 -3.41
N SER A 12 -16.74 -11.40 -2.59
CA SER A 12 -17.29 -12.74 -2.81
C SER A 12 -18.16 -12.89 -4.08
N GLY A 13 -18.65 -11.78 -4.64
CA GLY A 13 -19.60 -11.75 -5.76
C GLY A 13 -21.00 -12.25 -5.42
N LYS A 14 -21.25 -12.58 -4.14
CA LYS A 14 -22.52 -13.14 -3.68
C LYS A 14 -23.60 -12.07 -3.64
N ARG A 15 -24.79 -12.39 -4.16
CA ARG A 15 -25.90 -11.46 -4.26
C ARG A 15 -27.25 -12.10 -3.99
N GLY A 16 -28.18 -11.32 -3.46
CA GLY A 16 -29.54 -11.75 -3.16
C GLY A 16 -30.47 -10.56 -2.93
N ARG A 17 -31.78 -10.82 -2.92
CA ARG A 17 -32.80 -9.83 -2.59
C ARG A 17 -33.24 -10.01 -1.14
N PHE A 18 -33.35 -8.91 -0.41
CA PHE A 18 -33.71 -8.90 1.02
C PHE A 18 -34.71 -7.79 1.31
N ALA A 19 -35.67 -8.08 2.18
CA ALA A 19 -36.63 -7.09 2.64
C ALA A 19 -35.93 -5.89 3.30
N LEU A 20 -36.46 -4.68 3.08
CA LEU A 20 -35.97 -3.49 3.77
C LEU A 20 -35.98 -3.68 5.30
N GLY A 21 -34.96 -3.13 5.96
CA GLY A 21 -34.71 -3.29 7.39
C GLY A 21 -33.91 -4.55 7.76
N THR A 22 -33.59 -5.43 6.80
CA THR A 22 -32.74 -6.60 7.06
C THR A 22 -31.32 -6.17 7.47
N PRO A 23 -30.77 -6.62 8.61
CA PRO A 23 -29.38 -6.33 8.98
C PRO A 23 -28.40 -6.91 7.96
N VAL A 24 -27.36 -6.16 7.61
CA VAL A 24 -26.34 -6.59 6.63
C VAL A 24 -25.69 -7.92 7.01
N LEU A 25 -25.43 -8.14 8.30
CA LEU A 25 -24.89 -9.41 8.81
C LEU A 25 -25.84 -10.60 8.55
N THR A 26 -27.15 -10.38 8.62
CA THR A 26 -28.15 -11.41 8.32
C THR A 26 -28.13 -11.74 6.84
N ALA A 27 -28.10 -10.73 5.98
CA ALA A 27 -27.98 -10.91 4.53
C ALA A 27 -26.68 -11.65 4.16
N ALA A 28 -25.55 -11.26 4.77
CA ALA A 28 -24.26 -11.91 4.59
C ALA A 28 -24.32 -13.41 4.96
N ARG A 29 -24.91 -13.75 6.12
CA ARG A 29 -25.05 -15.14 6.57
C ARG A 29 -25.94 -15.99 5.66
N GLN A 30 -27.06 -15.46 5.19
CA GLN A 30 -27.97 -16.17 4.29
C GLN A 30 -27.31 -16.51 2.95
N LEU A 31 -26.41 -15.65 2.46
CA LEU A 31 -25.62 -15.90 1.26
C LEU A 31 -24.33 -16.72 1.55
N GLY A 32 -24.00 -16.95 2.82
CA GLY A 32 -22.73 -17.57 3.24
C GLY A 32 -21.51 -16.70 2.93
N VAL A 33 -21.65 -15.38 2.93
CA VAL A 33 -20.53 -14.42 2.82
C VAL A 33 -19.67 -14.54 4.07
N ASP A 34 -18.35 -14.47 3.88
CA ASP A 34 -17.38 -14.59 4.95
C ASP A 34 -17.29 -13.27 5.74
N LEU A 35 -18.25 -13.04 6.64
CA LEU A 35 -18.32 -11.89 7.53
C LEU A 35 -18.30 -12.36 8.99
N ASP A 36 -17.21 -12.08 9.69
CA ASP A 36 -16.97 -12.50 11.07
C ASP A 36 -17.93 -11.80 12.05
N SER A 37 -18.39 -12.54 13.06
CA SER A 37 -19.28 -12.04 14.10
C SER A 37 -19.22 -12.90 15.36
N VAL A 38 -18.32 -12.52 16.27
CA VAL A 38 -18.14 -13.19 17.56
C VAL A 38 -19.25 -12.86 18.56
N CYS A 39 -19.77 -11.62 18.55
CA CYS A 39 -20.79 -11.19 19.51
C CYS A 39 -22.24 -11.56 19.14
N GLY A 40 -22.46 -12.21 18.00
CA GLY A 40 -23.79 -12.56 17.51
C GLY A 40 -24.66 -11.36 17.12
N GLY A 41 -24.03 -10.23 16.78
CA GLY A 41 -24.74 -9.03 16.31
C GLY A 41 -25.08 -7.98 17.38
N ARG A 42 -24.47 -8.07 18.57
CA ARG A 42 -24.66 -7.10 19.67
C ARG A 42 -23.89 -5.78 19.51
N GLY A 43 -23.08 -5.64 18.45
CA GLY A 43 -22.30 -4.42 18.19
C GLY A 43 -21.14 -4.14 19.16
N ILE A 44 -20.62 -5.18 19.84
CA ILE A 44 -19.55 -5.01 20.86
C ILE A 44 -18.18 -5.57 20.44
N CYS A 45 -18.10 -6.44 19.42
CA CYS A 45 -16.84 -7.12 19.03
C CYS A 45 -16.11 -6.51 17.83
N SER A 46 -16.78 -5.66 17.05
CA SER A 46 -16.28 -4.99 15.84
C SER A 46 -15.64 -5.85 14.74
N LYS A 47 -15.94 -7.15 14.73
CA LYS A 47 -15.51 -8.07 13.68
C LYS A 47 -16.33 -8.01 12.40
N CYS A 48 -17.58 -7.55 12.49
CA CYS A 48 -18.48 -7.47 11.34
C CYS A 48 -18.40 -6.12 10.61
N GLN A 49 -17.21 -5.51 10.47
CA GLN A 49 -17.12 -4.23 9.75
C GLN A 49 -17.35 -4.44 8.26
N ILE A 50 -18.06 -3.50 7.64
CA ILE A 50 -18.34 -3.47 6.20
C ILE A 50 -18.15 -2.05 5.66
N THR A 51 -17.88 -1.93 4.37
CA THR A 51 -17.80 -0.64 3.67
C THR A 51 -18.88 -0.61 2.59
N PRO A 52 -19.92 0.24 2.70
CA PRO A 52 -20.88 0.42 1.61
C PRO A 52 -20.22 1.13 0.42
N GLY A 53 -20.45 0.62 -0.79
CA GLY A 53 -20.10 1.29 -2.03
C GLY A 53 -21.26 2.15 -2.50
N TYR A 54 -21.00 3.43 -2.77
CA TYR A 54 -22.01 4.40 -3.23
C TYR A 54 -21.74 4.82 -4.68
N GLY A 55 -22.77 5.29 -5.37
CA GLY A 55 -22.66 5.75 -6.76
C GLY A 55 -23.05 4.70 -7.78
N GLU A 56 -22.58 4.86 -9.01
CA GLU A 56 -22.95 4.01 -10.14
C GLU A 56 -22.04 2.79 -10.27
N PHE A 57 -22.65 1.61 -10.34
CA PHE A 57 -22.01 0.30 -10.55
C PHE A 57 -22.56 -0.35 -11.84
N PRO A 58 -22.08 0.05 -13.03
CA PRO A 58 -22.67 -0.36 -14.32
C PRO A 58 -22.66 -1.86 -14.56
N LYS A 59 -21.59 -2.55 -14.12
CA LYS A 59 -21.49 -4.01 -14.21
C LYS A 59 -22.61 -4.74 -13.47
N HIS A 60 -23.09 -4.14 -12.37
CA HIS A 60 -24.20 -4.68 -11.60
C HIS A 60 -25.55 -4.12 -12.05
N GLY A 61 -25.57 -3.15 -12.98
CA GLY A 61 -26.76 -2.45 -13.43
C GLY A 61 -27.44 -1.68 -12.29
N LEU A 62 -26.64 -1.15 -11.36
CA LEU A 62 -27.14 -0.61 -10.10
C LEU A 62 -26.55 0.77 -9.79
N THR A 63 -27.37 1.66 -9.24
CA THR A 63 -26.93 2.92 -8.61
C THR A 63 -27.26 2.86 -7.12
N VAL A 64 -26.24 2.97 -6.27
CA VAL A 64 -26.38 2.90 -4.82
C VAL A 64 -26.48 4.32 -4.26
N ALA A 65 -27.64 4.64 -3.70
CA ALA A 65 -27.90 5.93 -3.06
C ALA A 65 -27.24 6.02 -1.66
N ALA A 66 -27.01 7.23 -1.18
CA ALA A 66 -26.36 7.48 0.12
C ALA A 66 -27.18 6.94 1.31
N ASP A 67 -28.49 6.77 1.14
CA ASP A 67 -29.46 6.24 2.10
C ASP A 67 -29.76 4.74 1.90
N ALA A 68 -28.98 4.04 1.06
CA ALA A 68 -29.16 2.60 0.83
C ALA A 68 -28.93 1.73 2.08
N LEU A 69 -28.26 2.26 3.09
CA LEU A 69 -28.20 1.69 4.44
C LEU A 69 -28.86 2.62 5.45
N SER A 70 -29.41 2.05 6.53
CA SER A 70 -30.02 2.79 7.62
C SER A 70 -29.06 3.81 8.22
N ASP A 71 -29.59 4.88 8.80
CA ASP A 71 -28.82 5.92 9.47
C ASP A 71 -27.82 5.38 10.49
N TRP A 72 -26.79 6.18 10.75
CA TRP A 72 -25.81 5.92 11.78
C TRP A 72 -26.47 5.86 13.16
N ASN A 73 -26.28 4.75 13.88
CA ASN A 73 -26.95 4.53 15.16
C ASN A 73 -26.01 4.76 16.38
N PRO A 74 -26.57 4.85 17.61
CA PRO A 74 -25.78 5.08 18.82
C PRO A 74 -24.73 4.00 19.12
N VAL A 75 -24.92 2.77 18.63
CA VAL A 75 -23.96 1.66 18.84
C VAL A 75 -22.70 1.89 18.00
N GLU A 76 -22.89 2.25 16.72
CA GLU A 76 -21.78 2.62 15.82
C GLU A 76 -21.06 3.88 16.31
N GLU A 77 -21.81 4.87 16.82
CA GLU A 77 -21.23 6.10 17.39
C GLU A 77 -20.38 5.82 18.63
N ARG A 78 -20.91 5.02 19.56
CA ARG A 78 -20.19 4.59 20.75
C ARG A 78 -18.92 3.85 20.36
N TYR A 79 -18.98 2.95 19.39
CA TYR A 79 -17.81 2.21 18.94
C TYR A 79 -16.77 3.12 18.31
N LYS A 80 -17.16 4.03 17.40
CA LYS A 80 -16.25 5.00 16.78
C LYS A 80 -15.52 5.83 17.83
N ARG A 81 -16.22 6.28 18.87
CA ARG A 81 -15.67 7.08 19.97
C ARG A 81 -14.66 6.31 20.84
N ILE A 82 -14.92 5.04 21.13
CA ILE A 82 -14.10 4.25 22.07
C ILE A 82 -12.93 3.56 21.37
N ARG A 83 -13.14 3.08 20.13
CA ARG A 83 -12.22 2.15 19.45
C ARG A 83 -11.71 2.66 18.09
N GLY A 84 -12.24 3.76 17.58
CA GLY A 84 -11.83 4.34 16.29
C GLY A 84 -12.28 3.50 15.10
N LEU A 85 -13.56 3.62 14.71
CA LEU A 85 -14.04 3.04 13.46
C LEU A 85 -13.52 3.87 12.30
N ILE A 86 -12.86 3.22 11.34
CA ILE A 86 -12.34 3.87 10.13
C ILE A 86 -13.50 4.58 9.41
N ASP A 87 -13.25 5.79 8.94
CA ASP A 87 -14.26 6.59 8.24
C ASP A 87 -14.80 5.85 7.01
N GLY A 88 -16.11 5.96 6.78
CA GLY A 88 -16.82 5.20 5.74
C GLY A 88 -17.20 3.77 6.12
N ARG A 89 -16.61 3.18 7.17
CA ARG A 89 -17.01 1.84 7.62
C ARG A 89 -18.25 1.86 8.51
N ARG A 90 -19.03 0.78 8.42
CA ARG A 90 -20.24 0.49 9.18
C ARG A 90 -20.09 -0.82 9.93
N LEU A 91 -20.88 -1.02 10.98
CA LEU A 91 -21.02 -2.33 11.61
C LEU A 91 -22.14 -3.09 10.89
N GLY A 92 -21.80 -4.13 10.12
CA GLY A 92 -22.77 -4.93 9.36
C GLY A 92 -23.87 -5.56 10.23
N CYS A 93 -23.62 -5.77 11.53
CA CYS A 93 -24.69 -6.22 12.43
C CYS A 93 -25.71 -5.16 12.85
N GLN A 94 -25.39 -3.88 12.68
CA GLN A 94 -26.26 -2.75 13.07
C GLN A 94 -26.82 -2.02 11.85
N ALA A 95 -26.04 -1.93 10.77
CA ALA A 95 -26.51 -1.37 9.50
C ALA A 95 -27.58 -2.27 8.89
N LYS A 96 -28.71 -1.67 8.51
CA LYS A 96 -29.83 -2.34 7.85
C LYS A 96 -29.92 -1.91 6.39
N VAL A 97 -30.32 -2.83 5.53
CA VAL A 97 -30.55 -2.59 4.11
C VAL A 97 -31.82 -1.75 3.96
N MET A 98 -31.71 -0.59 3.32
CA MET A 98 -32.83 0.34 3.08
C MET A 98 -33.08 0.60 1.58
N GLY A 99 -32.13 0.20 0.74
CA GLY A 99 -32.23 0.19 -0.71
C GLY A 99 -31.17 -0.73 -1.30
N ASP A 100 -31.15 -0.82 -2.63
CA ASP A 100 -30.16 -1.63 -3.33
C ASP A 100 -28.73 -1.14 -3.00
N VAL A 101 -27.83 -2.07 -2.66
CA VAL A 101 -26.52 -1.72 -2.09
C VAL A 101 -25.43 -2.71 -2.49
N VAL A 102 -24.24 -2.17 -2.77
CA VAL A 102 -22.98 -2.93 -2.88
C VAL A 102 -22.22 -2.80 -1.57
N ILE A 103 -21.79 -3.93 -1.01
CA ILE A 103 -21.15 -4.02 0.30
C ILE A 103 -19.80 -4.71 0.16
N ASP A 104 -18.74 -3.98 0.48
CA ASP A 104 -17.38 -4.50 0.59
C ASP A 104 -17.13 -5.05 2.00
N VAL A 105 -16.67 -6.31 2.06
CA VAL A 105 -16.26 -6.97 3.30
C VAL A 105 -14.73 -6.92 3.41
N PRO A 106 -14.17 -6.05 4.28
CA PRO A 106 -12.73 -5.86 4.38
C PRO A 106 -12.05 -7.13 4.93
N PRO A 107 -10.78 -7.42 4.54
CA PRO A 107 -10.10 -8.67 4.91
C PRO A 107 -10.02 -8.96 6.41
N GLU A 108 -9.93 -7.95 7.26
CA GLU A 108 -9.92 -8.08 8.73
C GLU A 108 -11.26 -8.49 9.33
N SER A 109 -12.34 -8.35 8.56
CA SER A 109 -13.70 -8.82 8.90
C SER A 109 -14.01 -10.19 8.30
N GLN A 110 -13.12 -10.78 7.50
CA GLN A 110 -13.30 -12.13 6.96
C GLN A 110 -12.73 -13.15 7.94
N VAL A 111 -13.45 -14.27 8.16
CA VAL A 111 -12.98 -15.35 9.04
C VAL A 111 -11.77 -16.04 8.42
N HIS A 112 -11.79 -16.23 7.10
CA HIS A 112 -10.69 -16.82 6.36
C HIS A 112 -9.89 -15.72 5.66
N LYS A 113 -8.73 -15.37 6.22
CA LYS A 113 -7.76 -14.57 5.47
C LYS A 113 -7.23 -15.40 4.32
N GLN A 114 -7.51 -14.99 3.08
CA GLN A 114 -6.79 -15.52 1.93
C GLN A 114 -5.33 -15.06 2.01
N VAL A 115 -4.46 -15.90 2.55
CA VAL A 115 -3.02 -15.66 2.56
C VAL A 115 -2.50 -16.09 1.19
N ILE A 116 -2.24 -15.11 0.32
CA ILE A 116 -1.70 -15.40 -1.01
C ILE A 116 -0.19 -15.44 -0.89
N ARG A 117 0.37 -16.66 -0.82
CA ARG A 117 1.82 -16.89 -0.88
C ARG A 117 2.18 -17.44 -2.25
N LYS A 118 2.65 -16.57 -3.15
CA LYS A 118 3.40 -17.03 -4.32
C LYS A 118 4.84 -17.21 -3.85
N SER A 119 5.33 -18.45 -3.76
CA SER A 119 6.75 -18.70 -3.52
C SER A 119 7.54 -18.24 -4.74
N ALA A 120 8.52 -17.36 -4.54
CA ALA A 120 9.46 -17.02 -5.60
C ALA A 120 10.30 -18.25 -5.96
N THR A 121 10.49 -18.51 -7.25
CA THR A 121 11.45 -19.52 -7.71
C THR A 121 12.85 -18.91 -7.60
N GLU A 122 13.77 -19.58 -6.88
CA GLU A 122 15.17 -19.15 -6.86
C GLU A 122 15.73 -19.19 -8.29
N ARG A 123 16.15 -18.02 -8.77
CA ARG A 123 16.85 -17.86 -10.05
C ARG A 123 18.18 -17.22 -9.75
N HIS A 124 19.21 -17.64 -10.47
CA HIS A 124 20.48 -16.93 -10.44
C HIS A 124 20.30 -15.58 -11.13
N ILE A 125 20.50 -14.49 -10.40
CA ILE A 125 20.40 -13.12 -10.89
C ILE A 125 21.81 -12.55 -10.85
N GLU A 126 22.32 -12.08 -11.99
CA GLU A 126 23.54 -11.28 -12.00
C GLU A 126 23.18 -9.90 -11.45
N MET A 127 23.83 -9.51 -10.36
CA MET A 127 23.46 -8.32 -9.61
C MET A 127 24.08 -7.07 -10.24
N ASP A 128 23.20 -6.19 -10.72
CA ASP A 128 23.51 -4.80 -11.10
C ASP A 128 22.36 -3.90 -10.60
N PRO A 129 22.22 -3.73 -9.27
CA PRO A 129 21.12 -2.96 -8.69
C PRO A 129 21.28 -1.47 -9.00
N ALA A 130 20.16 -0.78 -9.22
CA ALA A 130 20.17 0.66 -9.46
C ALA A 130 20.66 1.44 -8.23
N THR A 131 20.46 0.86 -7.03
CA THR A 131 20.88 1.40 -5.74
C THR A 131 22.08 0.68 -5.20
N ARG A 132 23.07 1.46 -4.76
CA ARG A 132 24.28 0.95 -4.12
C ARG A 132 24.78 1.93 -3.07
N ALA A 133 25.48 1.41 -2.07
CA ALA A 133 26.20 2.21 -1.10
C ALA A 133 27.68 2.30 -1.49
N VAL A 134 28.25 3.49 -1.38
CA VAL A 134 29.69 3.72 -1.58
C VAL A 134 30.26 4.48 -0.39
N PHE A 135 31.45 4.06 0.04
CA PHE A 135 32.21 4.76 1.08
C PHE A 135 33.11 5.82 0.45
N VAL A 136 33.08 7.03 0.98
CA VAL A 136 33.90 8.16 0.50
C VAL A 136 34.59 8.89 1.63
N GLU A 137 35.82 9.34 1.36
CA GLU A 137 36.53 10.31 2.19
C GLU A 137 36.41 11.70 1.56
N VAL A 138 35.71 12.60 2.23
CA VAL A 138 35.45 13.97 1.76
C VAL A 138 36.55 14.89 2.27
N GLN A 139 37.04 15.80 1.43
CA GLN A 139 38.02 16.80 1.84
C GLN A 139 37.47 17.67 2.99
N GLU A 140 38.29 17.91 4.00
CA GLU A 140 37.96 18.83 5.09
C GLU A 140 37.75 20.26 4.56
N PRO A 141 36.88 21.07 5.19
CA PRO A 141 36.72 22.46 4.81
C PRO A 141 38.01 23.25 5.07
N ASP A 142 38.50 23.92 4.04
CA ASP A 142 39.67 24.82 4.10
C ASP A 142 39.22 26.27 3.89
N MET A 143 39.82 27.21 4.63
CA MET A 143 39.60 28.64 4.42
C MET A 143 40.16 29.14 3.08
N HIS A 144 41.17 28.47 2.52
CA HIS A 144 41.79 28.85 1.25
C HIS A 144 40.98 28.35 0.04
N GLU A 145 40.19 27.29 0.22
CA GLU A 145 39.30 26.70 -0.80
C GLU A 145 37.86 26.59 -0.27
N PRO A 146 37.11 27.71 -0.20
CA PRO A 146 35.80 27.76 0.45
C PRO A 146 34.69 27.16 -0.43
N THR A 147 34.70 25.84 -0.59
CA THR A 147 33.69 25.07 -1.34
C THR A 147 32.56 24.58 -0.42
N GLY A 148 31.38 24.31 -1.00
CA GLY A 148 30.24 23.77 -0.24
C GLY A 148 30.44 22.30 0.15
N ASP A 149 29.82 21.87 1.26
CA ASP A 149 29.90 20.47 1.72
C ASP A 149 29.39 19.48 0.66
N PHE A 150 28.38 19.86 -0.12
CA PHE A 150 27.86 19.03 -1.22
C PHE A 150 28.82 18.99 -2.42
N GLU A 151 29.44 20.11 -2.79
CA GLU A 151 30.44 20.15 -3.86
C GLU A 151 31.63 19.24 -3.54
N ARG A 152 32.13 19.29 -2.30
CA ARG A 152 33.21 18.40 -1.85
C ARG A 152 32.81 16.94 -1.86
N LEU A 153 31.55 16.63 -1.49
CA LEU A 153 31.02 15.27 -1.60
C LEU A 153 30.99 14.78 -3.05
N VAL A 154 30.49 15.61 -3.98
CA VAL A 154 30.42 15.28 -5.41
C VAL A 154 31.82 15.07 -5.98
N GLN A 155 32.79 15.91 -5.59
CA GLN A 155 34.17 15.75 -5.99
C GLN A 155 34.78 14.43 -5.47
N ALA A 156 34.53 14.08 -4.20
CA ALA A 156 34.98 12.81 -3.63
C ALA A 156 34.37 11.60 -4.34
N LEU A 157 33.07 11.64 -4.67
CA LEU A 157 32.38 10.61 -5.45
C LEU A 157 32.96 10.44 -6.86
N LYS A 158 33.29 11.56 -7.52
CA LYS A 158 33.95 11.55 -8.82
C LYS A 158 35.34 10.94 -8.73
N ASP A 159 36.18 11.40 -7.80
CA ASP A 159 37.59 10.99 -7.75
C ASP A 159 37.75 9.52 -7.31
N GLN A 160 36.95 9.07 -6.34
CA GLN A 160 37.11 7.74 -5.73
C GLN A 160 36.30 6.65 -6.46
N TRP A 161 35.14 7.00 -7.04
CA TRP A 161 34.21 6.03 -7.64
C TRP A 161 33.87 6.29 -9.11
N GLN A 162 34.42 7.36 -9.71
CA GLN A 162 34.08 7.78 -11.09
C GLN A 162 32.58 8.05 -11.27
N ILE A 163 31.93 8.52 -10.20
CA ILE A 163 30.51 8.85 -10.19
C ILE A 163 30.35 10.35 -10.44
N GLU A 164 29.85 10.69 -11.63
CA GLU A 164 29.54 12.06 -12.02
C GLU A 164 28.02 12.31 -12.08
N GLY A 165 27.63 13.60 -12.16
CA GLY A 165 26.23 14.02 -12.24
C GLY A 165 25.44 13.56 -11.02
N VAL A 166 25.72 14.14 -9.85
CA VAL A 166 25.09 13.74 -8.59
C VAL A 166 24.11 14.82 -8.13
N GLU A 167 22.91 14.40 -7.76
CA GLU A 167 21.85 15.24 -7.24
C GLU A 167 21.45 14.79 -5.83
N ALA A 168 21.02 15.73 -4.99
CA ALA A 168 20.56 15.44 -3.64
C ALA A 168 19.32 16.27 -3.29
N GLY A 169 18.36 15.64 -2.62
CA GLY A 169 17.20 16.31 -2.07
C GLY A 169 17.56 17.20 -0.87
N LEU A 170 16.65 18.12 -0.53
CA LEU A 170 16.85 19.05 0.60
C LEU A 170 16.95 18.31 1.95
N ASP A 171 16.32 17.16 2.09
CA ASP A 171 16.39 16.28 3.24
C ASP A 171 17.80 15.70 3.46
N ILE A 172 18.51 15.39 2.37
CA ILE A 172 19.93 15.00 2.41
C ILE A 172 20.80 16.21 2.74
N LEU A 173 20.61 17.32 2.01
CA LEU A 173 21.44 18.52 2.18
C LEU A 173 21.38 19.07 3.62
N ARG A 174 20.22 19.00 4.28
CA ARG A 174 20.04 19.39 5.69
C ARG A 174 20.81 18.50 6.67
N ARG A 175 21.03 17.22 6.34
CA ARG A 175 21.73 16.24 7.19
C ARG A 175 23.22 16.12 6.85
N LEU A 176 23.63 16.58 5.68
CA LEU A 176 24.97 16.38 5.12
C LEU A 176 26.08 16.81 6.07
N GLN A 177 26.09 18.08 6.50
CA GLN A 177 27.16 18.60 7.34
C GLN A 177 27.26 17.89 8.71
N PRO A 178 26.17 17.71 9.48
CA PRO A 178 26.22 16.94 10.72
C PRO A 178 26.78 15.52 10.52
N VAL A 179 26.40 14.85 9.42
CA VAL A 179 26.86 13.50 9.11
C VAL A 179 28.35 13.48 8.78
N LEU A 180 28.83 14.37 7.91
CA LEU A 180 30.25 14.46 7.56
C LEU A 180 31.11 14.76 8.78
N ARG A 181 30.72 15.73 9.61
CA ARG A 181 31.46 16.06 10.85
C ARG A 181 31.52 14.89 11.82
N LYS A 182 30.40 14.18 12.01
CA LYS A 182 30.33 13.01 12.90
C LYS A 182 31.18 11.84 12.38
N GLY A 183 31.29 11.71 11.07
CA GLY A 183 32.10 10.69 10.42
C GLY A 183 33.57 11.06 10.23
N GLU A 184 34.04 12.18 10.81
CA GLU A 184 35.40 12.70 10.59
C GLU A 184 35.71 12.85 9.09
N TRP A 185 34.76 13.44 8.37
CA TRP A 185 34.74 13.64 6.92
C TRP A 185 34.74 12.37 6.08
N LYS A 186 34.47 11.21 6.71
CA LYS A 186 34.19 9.95 6.04
C LYS A 186 32.69 9.70 6.06
N ALA A 187 32.15 9.18 4.96
CA ALA A 187 30.73 8.87 4.88
C ALA A 187 30.44 7.69 3.96
N THR A 188 29.33 7.02 4.22
CA THR A 188 28.73 6.06 3.30
C THR A 188 27.52 6.71 2.66
N VAL A 189 27.50 6.74 1.34
CA VAL A 189 26.47 7.40 0.53
C VAL A 189 25.68 6.35 -0.19
N VAL A 190 24.36 6.32 0.01
CA VAL A 190 23.45 5.47 -0.76
C VAL A 190 23.03 6.25 -2.00
N LEU A 191 23.35 5.70 -3.17
CA LEU A 191 23.12 6.31 -4.47
C LEU A 191 22.15 5.46 -5.26
N ASN A 192 21.24 6.09 -5.99
CA ASN A 192 20.36 5.44 -6.95
C ASN A 192 20.54 6.05 -8.35
N ARG A 193 20.65 5.20 -9.37
CA ARG A 193 20.59 5.59 -10.76
C ARG A 193 19.91 4.50 -11.59
N GLY A 194 18.71 4.78 -12.08
CA GLY A 194 18.03 3.92 -13.04
C GLY A 194 18.68 3.99 -14.42
N ASN A 195 18.37 3.00 -15.28
CA ASN A 195 18.91 2.89 -16.64
C ASN A 195 18.63 4.11 -17.54
N HIS A 196 17.58 4.87 -17.22
CA HIS A 196 17.16 6.05 -17.98
C HIS A 196 17.46 7.37 -17.25
N ASP A 197 18.10 7.31 -16.08
CA ASP A 197 18.42 8.50 -15.29
C ASP A 197 19.72 9.16 -15.81
N ALA A 198 19.65 10.48 -16.00
CA ALA A 198 20.78 11.29 -16.42
C ALA A 198 21.80 11.55 -15.29
N ALA A 199 21.36 11.44 -14.03
CA ALA A 199 22.13 11.74 -12.83
C ALA A 199 21.94 10.66 -11.75
N HIS A 200 22.93 10.49 -10.89
CA HIS A 200 22.83 9.71 -9.66
C HIS A 200 22.13 10.55 -8.59
N ARG A 201 21.16 9.96 -7.90
CA ARG A 201 20.48 10.59 -6.77
C ARG A 201 21.01 10.05 -5.46
N VAL A 202 21.39 10.93 -4.53
CA VAL A 202 21.69 10.55 -3.15
C VAL A 202 20.37 10.26 -2.43
N LEU A 203 20.19 9.02 -2.00
CA LEU A 203 19.02 8.57 -1.24
C LEU A 203 19.23 8.65 0.27
N ASP A 204 20.45 8.42 0.74
CA ASP A 204 20.79 8.49 2.16
C ASP A 204 22.29 8.69 2.39
N ILE A 205 22.65 9.08 3.60
CA ILE A 205 24.04 9.31 3.99
C ILE A 205 24.27 8.95 5.46
N PHE A 206 25.34 8.19 5.71
CA PHE A 206 25.74 7.72 7.03
C PHE A 206 27.14 8.23 7.41
N PRO A 207 27.39 8.52 8.70
CA PRO A 207 28.72 8.93 9.16
C PRO A 207 29.67 7.73 9.15
N GLY A 208 30.85 7.89 8.56
CA GLY A 208 31.86 6.83 8.45
C GLY A 208 31.43 5.67 7.54
N PHE A 209 32.01 4.50 7.78
CA PHE A 209 31.66 3.27 7.08
C PHE A 209 30.37 2.66 7.66
N HIS A 210 29.42 2.35 6.79
CA HIS A 210 28.15 1.75 7.15
C HIS A 210 27.86 0.56 6.23
N ASP A 211 27.79 -0.63 6.82
CA ASP A 211 27.53 -1.90 6.14
C ASP A 211 26.10 -2.38 6.41
N GLY A 212 25.16 -1.44 6.39
CA GLY A 212 23.74 -1.76 6.54
C GLY A 212 23.18 -2.34 5.25
N PRO A 213 22.22 -3.28 5.35
CA PRO A 213 21.65 -3.92 4.19
C PRO A 213 20.79 -2.94 3.37
N LEU A 214 20.80 -3.16 2.06
CA LEU A 214 19.96 -2.42 1.11
C LEU A 214 18.90 -3.39 0.58
N TYR A 215 17.63 -3.08 0.79
CA TYR A 215 16.54 -3.93 0.34
C TYR A 215 15.72 -3.29 -0.78
N GLY A 216 15.15 -4.14 -1.62
CA GLY A 216 14.19 -3.77 -2.67
C GLY A 216 12.89 -4.53 -2.53
N LEU A 217 11.79 -3.93 -3.00
CA LEU A 217 10.47 -4.52 -3.00
C LEU A 217 9.97 -4.70 -4.43
N ALA A 218 9.88 -5.95 -4.88
CA ALA A 218 9.30 -6.28 -6.18
C ALA A 218 7.79 -6.56 -6.03
N VAL A 219 6.95 -5.84 -6.76
CA VAL A 219 5.48 -5.92 -6.65
C VAL A 219 4.83 -6.26 -7.99
N ASP A 220 4.00 -7.30 -7.98
CA ASP A 220 3.06 -7.66 -9.05
C ASP A 220 1.68 -7.11 -8.67
N LEU A 221 1.30 -5.97 -9.24
CA LEU A 221 0.00 -5.33 -9.06
C LEU A 221 -0.98 -5.89 -10.10
N GLY A 222 -1.58 -7.03 -9.75
CA GLY A 222 -2.64 -7.66 -10.52
C GLY A 222 -4.02 -7.07 -10.25
N SER A 223 -4.95 -7.35 -11.17
CA SER A 223 -6.35 -6.91 -11.03
C SER A 223 -7.03 -7.53 -9.80
N THR A 224 -6.78 -8.81 -9.53
CA THR A 224 -7.38 -9.53 -8.38
C THR A 224 -6.44 -9.63 -7.19
N THR A 225 -5.13 -9.69 -7.43
CA THR A 225 -4.13 -9.99 -6.42
C THR A 225 -2.96 -9.04 -6.56
N ILE A 226 -2.49 -8.53 -5.42
CA ILE A 226 -1.22 -7.81 -5.29
C ILE A 226 -0.25 -8.76 -4.60
N ALA A 227 0.89 -9.06 -5.22
CA ALA A 227 1.95 -9.86 -4.63
C ALA A 227 3.21 -9.00 -4.48
N ALA A 228 3.97 -9.21 -3.40
CA ALA A 228 5.22 -8.53 -3.14
C ALA A 228 6.31 -9.50 -2.66
N HIS A 229 7.54 -9.23 -3.08
CA HIS A 229 8.74 -9.96 -2.69
C HIS A 229 9.77 -8.96 -2.17
N LEU A 230 10.21 -9.17 -0.93
CA LEU A 230 11.29 -8.38 -0.33
C LEU A 230 12.61 -9.04 -0.69
N CYS A 231 13.51 -8.30 -1.31
CA CYS A 231 14.77 -8.79 -1.83
C CYS A 231 15.95 -8.05 -1.21
N ASP A 232 17.04 -8.76 -0.97
CA ASP A 232 18.35 -8.17 -0.68
C ASP A 232 19.01 -7.71 -1.99
N LEU A 233 19.42 -6.44 -2.05
CA LEU A 233 20.02 -5.85 -3.25
C LEU A 233 21.51 -6.21 -3.40
N SER A 234 22.14 -6.80 -2.39
CA SER A 234 23.55 -7.23 -2.47
C SER A 234 23.70 -8.55 -3.22
N ASP A 235 22.76 -9.49 -3.06
CA ASP A 235 22.85 -10.85 -3.61
C ASP A 235 21.59 -11.29 -4.39
N GLY A 236 20.52 -10.49 -4.39
CA GLY A 236 19.27 -10.76 -5.09
C GLY A 236 18.35 -11.74 -4.37
N LYS A 237 18.68 -12.16 -3.15
CA LYS A 237 17.92 -13.16 -2.40
C LYS A 237 16.57 -12.62 -1.95
N VAL A 238 15.52 -13.42 -2.15
CA VAL A 238 14.18 -13.13 -1.62
C VAL A 238 14.12 -13.51 -0.15
N LEU A 239 13.90 -12.52 0.71
CA LEU A 239 13.83 -12.68 2.17
C LEU A 239 12.44 -13.07 2.64
N ALA A 240 11.41 -12.48 2.04
CA ALA A 240 10.02 -12.75 2.36
C ALA A 240 9.14 -12.54 1.13
N SER A 241 7.96 -13.16 1.14
CA SER A 241 6.95 -13.04 0.08
C SER A 241 5.58 -12.97 0.69
N SER A 242 4.81 -11.97 0.29
CA SER A 242 3.47 -11.75 0.81
C SER A 242 2.53 -11.32 -0.32
N GLY A 243 1.24 -11.45 -0.08
CA GLY A 243 0.24 -11.09 -1.07
C GLY A 243 -1.12 -10.86 -0.44
N LEU A 244 -1.88 -9.99 -1.07
CA LEU A 244 -3.23 -9.63 -0.66
C LEU A 244 -4.12 -9.50 -1.88
N MET A 245 -5.41 -9.54 -1.64
CA MET A 245 -6.40 -9.35 -2.69
C MET A 245 -6.54 -7.85 -2.99
N ASN A 246 -6.54 -7.48 -4.26
CA ASN A 246 -6.55 -6.08 -4.68
C ASN A 246 -7.83 -5.39 -4.18
N PRO A 247 -7.76 -4.39 -3.29
CA PRO A 247 -8.94 -3.77 -2.69
C PRO A 247 -9.78 -2.98 -3.70
N GLN A 248 -9.27 -2.73 -4.91
CA GLN A 248 -10.05 -2.08 -5.96
C GLN A 248 -11.20 -2.96 -6.49
N ILE A 249 -11.23 -4.24 -6.13
CA ILE A 249 -12.31 -5.16 -6.49
C ILE A 249 -13.71 -4.67 -6.10
N ARG A 250 -13.81 -3.86 -5.04
CA ARG A 250 -15.07 -3.29 -4.58
C ARG A 250 -15.65 -2.22 -5.50
N PHE A 251 -14.80 -1.60 -6.31
CA PHE A 251 -15.19 -0.62 -7.34
C PHE A 251 -15.47 -1.30 -8.68
N GLY A 252 -15.00 -2.52 -8.85
CA GLY A 252 -15.20 -3.32 -10.05
C GLY A 252 -14.45 -4.65 -9.96
N GLU A 253 -15.18 -5.74 -10.18
CA GLU A 253 -14.62 -7.10 -10.16
C GLU A 253 -13.60 -7.35 -11.29
N ASP A 254 -13.72 -6.62 -12.42
CA ASP A 254 -12.80 -6.69 -13.55
C ASP A 254 -12.29 -5.31 -13.98
N LEU A 255 -11.28 -5.28 -14.85
CA LEU A 255 -10.64 -4.05 -15.31
C LEU A 255 -11.61 -3.07 -15.96
N MET A 256 -12.51 -3.54 -16.83
CA MET A 256 -13.44 -2.66 -17.55
C MET A 256 -14.44 -2.04 -16.58
N SER A 257 -14.94 -2.80 -15.61
CA SER A 257 -15.85 -2.29 -14.59
C SER A 257 -15.21 -1.20 -13.72
N ARG A 258 -13.90 -1.30 -13.44
CA ARG A 258 -13.15 -0.24 -12.73
C ARG A 258 -12.96 1.02 -13.57
N VAL A 259 -12.67 0.86 -14.86
CA VAL A 259 -12.61 1.99 -15.80
C VAL A 259 -13.96 2.69 -15.85
N SER A 260 -15.06 1.94 -15.96
CA SER A 260 -16.41 2.51 -15.91
C SER A 260 -16.69 3.21 -14.58
N TYR A 261 -16.28 2.63 -13.43
CA TYR A 261 -16.44 3.28 -12.14
C TYR A 261 -15.70 4.62 -12.06
N ALA A 262 -14.44 4.68 -12.53
CA ALA A 262 -13.67 5.93 -12.58
C ALA A 262 -14.34 7.00 -13.46
N MET A 263 -14.91 6.59 -14.59
CA MET A 263 -15.54 7.50 -15.55
C MET A 263 -16.91 8.01 -15.09
N MET A 264 -17.69 7.16 -14.39
CA MET A 264 -19.07 7.48 -14.01
C MET A 264 -19.19 8.07 -12.61
N ASN A 265 -18.18 7.90 -11.77
CA ASN A 265 -18.18 8.43 -10.40
C ASN A 265 -17.08 9.50 -10.28
N PRO A 266 -17.45 10.79 -10.20
CA PRO A 266 -16.48 11.86 -9.97
C PRO A 266 -15.62 11.59 -8.73
N GLY A 267 -14.29 11.54 -8.90
CA GLY A 267 -13.34 11.22 -7.82
C GLY A 267 -13.11 9.72 -7.58
N GLY A 268 -13.72 8.84 -8.38
CA GLY A 268 -13.51 7.39 -8.29
C GLY A 268 -12.06 6.97 -8.60
N ASP A 269 -11.38 7.72 -9.48
CA ASP A 269 -9.94 7.59 -9.74
C ASP A 269 -9.10 7.85 -8.47
N VAL A 270 -9.41 8.92 -7.73
CA VAL A 270 -8.73 9.28 -6.48
C VAL A 270 -8.99 8.22 -5.41
N GLU A 271 -10.23 7.72 -5.33
CA GLU A 271 -10.61 6.67 -4.38
C GLU A 271 -9.89 5.35 -4.66
N MET A 272 -9.83 4.92 -5.92
CA MET A 272 -9.12 3.71 -6.34
C MET A 272 -7.60 3.84 -6.15
N THR A 273 -7.04 5.02 -6.42
CA THR A 273 -5.63 5.33 -6.20
C THR A 273 -5.29 5.26 -4.72
N ARG A 274 -6.13 5.84 -3.85
CA ARG A 274 -5.96 5.74 -2.39
C ARG A 274 -5.99 4.29 -1.94
N ALA A 275 -6.98 3.52 -2.39
CA ALA A 275 -7.16 2.12 -1.98
C ALA A 275 -5.95 1.25 -2.32
N VAL A 276 -5.37 1.40 -3.53
CA VAL A 276 -4.18 0.61 -3.90
C VAL A 276 -2.93 1.07 -3.13
N ARG A 277 -2.74 2.38 -2.91
CA ARG A 277 -1.58 2.90 -2.16
C ARG A 277 -1.58 2.45 -0.70
N GLU A 278 -2.74 2.46 -0.04
CA GLU A 278 -2.89 1.94 1.32
C GLU A 278 -2.60 0.44 1.39
N ALA A 279 -2.98 -0.31 0.35
CA ALA A 279 -2.68 -1.74 0.24
C ALA A 279 -1.17 -1.98 0.11
N LEU A 280 -0.49 -1.21 -0.74
CA LEU A 280 0.95 -1.30 -0.94
C LEU A 280 1.74 -0.94 0.33
N ASP A 281 1.35 0.13 1.04
CA ASP A 281 1.99 0.50 2.32
C ASP A 281 1.79 -0.60 3.38
N SER A 282 0.57 -1.13 3.50
CA SER A 282 0.27 -2.22 4.41
C SER A 282 1.07 -3.49 4.09
N LEU A 283 1.19 -3.82 2.80
CA LEU A 283 1.95 -4.97 2.32
C LEU A 283 3.45 -4.82 2.59
N ALA A 284 4.01 -3.63 2.31
CA ALA A 284 5.41 -3.32 2.57
C ALA A 284 5.76 -3.39 4.06
N ARG A 285 4.88 -2.88 4.94
CA ARG A 285 5.07 -3.02 6.40
C ARG A 285 4.98 -4.47 6.87
N ALA A 286 4.00 -5.21 6.39
CA ALA A 286 3.80 -6.59 6.79
C ALA A 286 4.97 -7.49 6.38
N ILE A 287 5.46 -7.35 5.14
CA ILE A 287 6.58 -8.15 4.63
C ILE A 287 7.91 -7.78 5.31
N ALA A 288 8.13 -6.49 5.59
CA ALA A 288 9.29 -6.04 6.36
C ALA A 288 9.26 -6.60 7.79
N GLN A 289 8.10 -6.58 8.44
CA GLN A 289 7.91 -7.16 9.77
C GLN A 289 8.15 -8.68 9.78
N GLU A 290 7.65 -9.42 8.77
CA GLU A 290 7.87 -10.87 8.64
C GLU A 290 9.36 -11.20 8.46
N ALA A 291 10.10 -10.36 7.72
CA ALA A 291 11.53 -10.51 7.49
C ALA A 291 12.42 -9.97 8.63
N GLY A 292 11.86 -9.28 9.63
CA GLY A 292 12.64 -8.62 10.68
C GLY A 292 13.45 -7.42 10.18
N VAL A 293 12.99 -6.77 9.10
CA VAL A 293 13.64 -5.65 8.42
C VAL A 293 12.98 -4.33 8.80
N GLU A 294 13.79 -3.27 8.98
CA GLU A 294 13.26 -1.91 9.13
C GLU A 294 12.72 -1.40 7.78
N PRO A 295 11.48 -0.87 7.71
CA PRO A 295 10.94 -0.33 6.46
C PRO A 295 11.82 0.76 5.81
N GLY A 296 12.58 1.52 6.60
CA GLY A 296 13.51 2.54 6.10
C GLY A 296 14.69 1.98 5.31
N ALA A 297 14.99 0.68 5.44
CA ALA A 297 16.03 -0.01 4.66
C ALA A 297 15.55 -0.52 3.30
N ILE A 298 14.27 -0.31 2.95
CA ILE A 298 13.72 -0.61 1.62
C ILE A 298 13.94 0.63 0.74
N TYR A 299 15.00 0.61 -0.05
CA TYR A 299 15.41 1.74 -0.90
C TYR A 299 14.77 1.71 -2.29
N GLU A 300 14.39 0.52 -2.76
CA GLU A 300 13.80 0.35 -4.09
C GLU A 300 12.43 -0.28 -4.04
N MET A 301 11.59 0.12 -4.98
CA MET A 301 10.35 -0.57 -5.29
C MET A 301 10.15 -0.64 -6.79
N VAL A 302 9.92 -1.83 -7.31
CA VAL A 302 9.56 -2.06 -8.72
C VAL A 302 8.14 -2.59 -8.76
N ILE A 303 7.27 -1.93 -9.53
CA ILE A 303 5.87 -2.34 -9.70
C ILE A 303 5.67 -2.78 -11.14
N VAL A 304 5.24 -4.03 -11.32
CA VAL A 304 4.82 -4.59 -12.60
C VAL A 304 3.30 -4.70 -12.59
N CYS A 305 2.66 -4.18 -13.64
CA CYS A 305 1.21 -4.17 -13.77
C CYS A 305 0.79 -4.02 -15.23
N ASN A 306 -0.49 -4.28 -15.51
CA ASN A 306 -1.06 -3.96 -16.82
C ASN A 306 -1.38 -2.44 -16.91
N PRO A 307 -1.56 -1.88 -18.12
CA PRO A 307 -1.77 -0.44 -18.29
C PRO A 307 -2.91 0.15 -17.47
N VAL A 308 -4.02 -0.56 -17.30
CA VAL A 308 -5.18 -0.07 -16.54
C VAL A 308 -4.88 0.01 -15.03
N MET A 309 -4.03 -0.86 -14.51
CA MET A 309 -3.58 -0.79 -13.11
C MET A 309 -2.44 0.21 -12.90
N HIS A 310 -1.70 0.54 -13.97
CA HIS A 310 -0.67 1.56 -13.95
C HIS A 310 -1.27 2.98 -13.91
N HIS A 311 -2.34 3.20 -14.67
CA HIS A 311 -3.10 4.45 -14.69
C HIS A 311 -3.86 4.67 -13.38
#